data_AF-A0A8C4UV34-F1
#
_entry.id   AF-A0A8C4UV34-F1
#
_cell.length_a   1.000
_cell.length_b   1.000
_cell.length_c   1.000
_cell.angle_alpha   90.00
_cell.angle_beta   90.00
_cell.angle_gamma   90.00
#
_symmetry.space_group_name_H-M   'P 1'
#
loop_
_entity.id
_entity.type
_entity.pdbx_description
1 polymer ?
#
loop_
_entity_poly.entity_id
_entity_poly.type
_entity_poly.pdbx_seq_one_letter_code
_entity_poly.pdbx_strand_id
1 'polypeptide(L)'
;MPWASSWVSRDTGVLRVPIPAGPDGACLPPGAAAAAVLQKGFLAIRKAGHLCVQTLAQPYTDYSGREKVMEVRTDAISLGLRILLVDQWVETGGTMRAAIQLVEQQGGVVAGVAAICIEDSEGGRWIQEHYKCAHCVPPHLQPRFNSHQLSWD
;
A
#
# COMPACT_ATOMS: atom_id res chain seq x y z
N MET A 1 -12.97 -16.90 -2.39
CA MET A 1 -13.30 -15.55 -2.90
C MET A 1 -12.70 -15.40 -4.30
N PRO A 2 -13.50 -15.26 -5.37
CA PRO A 2 -13.04 -15.38 -6.76
C PRO A 2 -12.22 -14.19 -7.31
N TRP A 3 -12.23 -13.04 -6.63
CA TRP A 3 -11.68 -11.80 -7.19
C TRP A 3 -10.15 -11.69 -7.12
N ALA A 4 -9.50 -12.33 -6.14
CA ALA A 4 -8.04 -12.22 -5.95
C ALA A 4 -7.22 -13.10 -6.91
N SER A 5 -7.77 -14.23 -7.37
CA SER A 5 -7.03 -15.26 -8.09
C SER A 5 -6.66 -14.90 -9.53
N SER A 6 -7.37 -13.96 -10.18
CA SER A 6 -7.03 -13.53 -11.55
C SER A 6 -5.98 -12.41 -11.62
N TRP A 7 -5.60 -11.83 -10.48
CA TRP A 7 -4.70 -10.66 -10.38
C TRP A 7 -3.32 -11.07 -9.86
N VAL A 8 -3.31 -12.10 -9.01
CA VAL A 8 -2.15 -12.59 -8.27
C VAL A 8 -1.68 -13.90 -8.93
N SER A 9 -0.67 -13.81 -9.80
CA SER A 9 -0.04 -14.98 -10.43
C SER A 9 0.90 -15.69 -9.44
N ARG A 10 1.49 -16.82 -9.84
CA ARG A 10 2.49 -17.53 -9.03
C ARG A 10 3.66 -16.62 -8.63
N ASP A 11 4.02 -15.67 -9.49
CA ASP A 11 5.20 -14.81 -9.34
C ASP A 11 4.89 -13.42 -8.74
N THR A 12 3.75 -13.27 -8.07
CA THR A 12 3.34 -12.02 -7.43
C THR A 12 3.72 -12.01 -5.94
N GLY A 13 4.62 -11.12 -5.52
CA GLY A 13 4.90 -10.82 -4.11
C GLY A 13 3.85 -9.86 -3.51
N VAL A 14 3.77 -9.81 -2.18
CA VAL A 14 2.95 -8.83 -1.46
C VAL A 14 3.87 -7.85 -0.75
N LEU A 15 3.67 -6.56 -1.02
CA LEU A 15 4.41 -5.48 -0.39
C LEU A 15 3.46 -4.63 0.44
N ARG A 16 3.84 -4.37 1.69
CA ARG A 16 3.08 -3.51 2.59
C ARG A 16 3.56 -2.07 2.50
N VAL A 17 2.60 -1.16 2.52
CA VAL A 17 2.80 0.29 2.72
C VAL A 17 2.56 0.65 4.21
N PRO A 18 3.42 1.47 4.86
CA PRO A 18 3.24 1.87 6.25
C PRO A 18 2.22 3.02 6.40
N ILE A 19 1.35 2.94 7.43
CA ILE A 19 0.48 4.07 7.80
C ILE A 19 1.35 5.25 8.29
N PRO A 20 1.11 6.48 7.80
CA PRO A 20 1.80 7.67 8.29
C PRO A 20 1.52 7.99 9.79
N ALA A 21 0.30 7.76 10.28
CA ALA A 21 -0.19 8.13 11.61
C ALA A 21 0.00 7.09 12.74
N GLY A 22 0.17 5.81 12.41
CA GLY A 22 0.19 4.73 13.40
C GLY A 22 1.58 4.44 13.97
N PRO A 23 1.69 3.82 15.17
CA PRO A 23 2.93 3.18 15.59
C PRO A 23 3.35 2.16 14.53
N ASP A 24 4.65 2.09 14.22
CA ASP A 24 5.21 1.19 13.21
C ASP A 24 4.88 -0.27 13.56
N GLY A 25 3.75 -0.78 13.09
CA GLY A 25 3.27 -2.13 13.40
C GLY A 25 1.77 -2.36 13.25
N ALA A 26 0.93 -1.33 13.40
CA ALA A 26 -0.54 -1.51 13.37
C ALA A 26 -1.08 -2.05 12.02
N CYS A 27 -0.35 -1.82 10.93
CA CYS A 27 -0.67 -2.31 9.58
C CYS A 27 0.07 -3.58 9.16
N LEU A 28 0.82 -4.22 10.07
CA LEU A 28 1.40 -5.54 9.81
C LEU A 28 0.32 -6.61 9.52
N PRO A 29 -0.85 -6.62 10.21
CA PRO A 29 -1.83 -7.69 10.05
C PRO A 29 -2.44 -7.83 8.65
N PRO A 30 -2.90 -6.77 7.93
CA PRO A 30 -3.58 -6.96 6.65
C PRO A 30 -2.65 -7.47 5.54
N GLY A 31 -1.44 -6.90 5.42
CA GLY A 31 -0.48 -7.31 4.40
C GLY A 31 0.09 -8.71 4.65
N ALA A 32 0.42 -9.05 5.90
CA ALA A 32 0.89 -10.38 6.25
C ALA A 32 -0.23 -11.43 6.11
N ALA A 33 -1.47 -11.10 6.49
CA ALA A 33 -2.62 -11.98 6.29
C ALA A 33 -2.91 -12.21 4.80
N ALA A 34 -2.86 -11.15 3.98
CA ALA A 34 -3.00 -11.27 2.53
C ALA A 34 -1.93 -12.17 1.93
N ALA A 35 -0.66 -11.95 2.29
CA ALA A 35 0.45 -12.79 1.83
C ALA A 35 0.27 -14.27 2.25
N ALA A 36 -0.15 -14.52 3.50
CA ALA A 36 -0.38 -15.87 4.01
C ALA A 36 -1.54 -16.56 3.28
N VAL A 37 -2.68 -15.88 3.07
CA VAL A 37 -3.83 -16.44 2.35
C VAL A 37 -3.49 -16.70 0.87
N LEU A 38 -2.70 -15.82 0.25
CA LEU A 38 -2.29 -15.93 -1.15
C LEU A 38 -1.07 -16.85 -1.36
N GLN A 39 -0.47 -17.36 -0.26
CA GLN A 39 0.76 -18.16 -0.26
C GLN A 39 1.92 -17.47 -0.99
N LYS A 40 2.15 -16.18 -0.67
CA LYS A 40 3.16 -15.32 -1.27
C LYS A 40 4.19 -14.82 -0.27
N GLY A 41 5.34 -14.39 -0.78
CA GLY A 41 6.31 -13.63 -0.01
C GLY A 41 5.72 -12.29 0.46
N PHE A 42 6.18 -11.84 1.62
CA PHE A 42 5.81 -10.56 2.22
C PHE A 42 7.06 -9.68 2.37
N LEU A 43 6.96 -8.44 1.91
CA LEU A 43 7.97 -7.41 2.13
C LEU A 43 7.30 -6.19 2.78
N ALA A 44 8.01 -5.55 3.71
CA ALA A 44 7.53 -4.35 4.37
C ALA A 44 8.28 -3.12 3.87
N ILE A 45 7.54 -2.10 3.43
CA ILE A 45 8.02 -0.71 3.39
C ILE A 45 7.85 -0.14 4.80
N ARG A 46 8.86 0.58 5.28
CA ARG A 46 8.90 1.15 6.63
C ARG A 46 9.17 2.65 6.59
N LYS A 47 8.93 3.34 7.70
CA LYS A 47 9.46 4.69 7.90
C LYS A 47 10.99 4.63 7.90
N ALA A 48 11.64 5.69 7.43
CA ALA A 48 13.11 5.75 7.35
C ALA A 48 13.78 5.47 8.70
N GLY A 49 14.89 4.74 8.68
CA GLY A 49 15.69 4.41 9.87
C GLY A 49 15.22 3.19 10.67
N HIS A 50 14.26 2.41 10.17
CA HIS A 50 13.74 1.20 10.83
C HIS A 50 14.24 -0.10 10.21
N LEU A 51 14.92 -0.05 9.06
CA LEU A 51 15.57 -1.19 8.43
C LEU A 51 17.08 -1.16 8.69
N CYS A 52 17.61 -2.24 9.27
CA CYS A 52 19.05 -2.39 9.57
C CYS A 52 19.85 -2.94 8.37
N VAL A 53 19.45 -2.62 7.14
CA VAL A 53 20.04 -3.11 5.89
C VAL A 53 20.16 -1.97 4.87
N GLN A 54 20.76 -2.23 3.71
CA GLN A 54 20.75 -1.24 2.62
C GLN A 54 19.33 -0.99 2.14
N THR A 55 18.95 0.29 2.03
CA THR A 55 17.61 0.72 1.66
C THR A 55 17.61 1.71 0.50
N LEU A 56 16.51 1.68 -0.24
CA LEU A 56 16.08 2.76 -1.12
C LEU A 56 15.03 3.58 -0.36
N ALA A 57 15.18 4.89 -0.36
CA ALA A 57 14.33 5.81 0.36
C ALA A 57 13.54 6.70 -0.60
N GLN A 58 12.28 6.99 -0.25
CA GLN A 58 11.40 7.84 -1.03
C GLN A 58 10.70 8.85 -0.10
N PRO A 59 10.88 10.16 -0.33
CA PRO A 59 10.12 11.18 0.38
C PRO A 59 8.66 11.19 -0.05
N TYR A 60 7.78 11.58 0.87
CA TYR A 60 6.36 11.80 0.62
C TYR A 60 5.78 12.79 1.62
N THR A 61 4.74 13.50 1.20
CA THR A 61 3.92 14.32 2.10
C THR A 61 2.85 13.45 2.74
N ASP A 62 2.81 13.40 4.07
CA ASP A 62 1.76 12.69 4.80
C ASP A 62 0.44 13.48 4.83
N TYR A 63 -0.61 12.87 5.38
CA TYR A 63 -1.93 13.49 5.50
C TYR A 63 -1.95 14.78 6.35
N SER A 64 -0.95 14.98 7.21
CA SER A 64 -0.80 16.20 7.99
C SER A 64 -0.07 17.32 7.25
N GLY A 65 0.32 17.09 5.99
CA GLY A 65 1.09 18.02 5.18
C GLY A 65 2.58 18.04 5.52
N ARG A 66 3.07 17.05 6.28
CA ARG A 66 4.48 17.00 6.69
C ARG A 66 5.26 16.09 5.74
N GLU A 67 6.46 16.52 5.40
CA GLU A 67 7.42 15.68 4.69
C GLU A 67 7.89 14.54 5.59
N LYS A 68 7.82 13.33 5.05
CA LYS A 68 8.24 12.07 5.65
C LYS A 68 9.06 11.31 4.64
N VAL A 69 9.80 10.31 5.10
CA VAL A 69 10.57 9.42 4.24
C VAL A 69 10.21 7.99 4.60
N MET A 70 9.95 7.19 3.57
CA MET A 70 9.81 5.75 3.69
C MET A 70 10.95 5.03 2.99
N GLU A 71 11.19 3.79 3.40
CA GLU A 71 12.30 2.99 2.92
C GLU A 71 11.90 1.53 2.69
N VAL A 72 12.55 0.91 1.72
CA VAL A 72 12.48 -0.52 1.45
C VAL A 72 13.88 -1.04 1.20
N ARG A 73 14.15 -2.28 1.60
CA ARG A 73 15.45 -2.93 1.34
C ARG A 73 15.66 -3.12 -0.17
N THR A 74 16.90 -2.96 -0.62
CA THR A 74 17.28 -2.94 -2.06
C THR A 74 17.41 -4.31 -2.72
N ASP A 75 17.50 -5.38 -1.93
CA ASP A 75 17.78 -6.75 -2.37
C ASP A 75 16.53 -7.63 -2.47
N ALA A 76 15.33 -7.07 -2.25
CA ALA A 76 14.10 -7.83 -2.15
C ALA A 76 13.19 -7.74 -3.39
N ILE A 77 13.42 -6.78 -4.29
CA ILE A 77 12.63 -6.60 -5.51
C ILE A 77 13.53 -6.88 -6.71
N SER A 78 13.23 -7.94 -7.45
CA SER A 78 13.91 -8.27 -8.70
C SER A 78 13.19 -7.64 -9.89
N LEU A 79 13.92 -7.42 -10.99
CA LEU A 79 13.36 -6.89 -12.24
C LEU A 79 12.16 -7.75 -12.70
N GLY A 80 11.03 -7.10 -12.99
CA GLY A 80 9.81 -7.75 -13.43
C GLY A 80 8.99 -8.42 -12.32
N LEU A 81 9.46 -8.41 -11.07
CA LEU A 81 8.71 -8.97 -9.95
C LEU A 81 7.39 -8.23 -9.79
N ARG A 82 6.29 -8.98 -9.87
CA ARG A 82 4.94 -8.42 -9.73
C ARG A 82 4.64 -8.24 -8.25
N ILE A 83 4.12 -7.08 -7.87
CA ILE A 83 3.91 -6.73 -6.46
C ILE A 83 2.48 -6.22 -6.24
N LEU A 84 1.78 -6.83 -5.30
CA LEU A 84 0.53 -6.31 -4.77
C LEU A 84 0.84 -5.38 -3.59
N LEU A 85 0.49 -4.11 -3.71
CA LEU A 85 0.61 -3.14 -2.61
C LEU A 85 -0.61 -3.25 -1.70
N VAL A 86 -0.38 -3.37 -0.39
CA VAL A 86 -1.46 -3.48 0.60
C VAL A 86 -1.28 -2.45 1.70
N ASP A 87 -2.35 -1.72 1.99
CA ASP A 87 -2.46 -0.79 3.13
C ASP A 87 -3.83 -0.95 3.80
N GLN A 88 -4.04 -0.40 5.00
CA GLN A 88 -5.38 -0.30 5.54
C GLN A 88 -6.15 0.86 4.90
N TRP A 89 -5.50 2.00 4.71
CA TRP A 89 -6.20 3.24 4.40
C TRP A 89 -5.34 4.15 3.54
N VAL A 90 -5.84 4.43 2.34
CA VAL A 90 -5.24 5.39 1.42
C VAL A 90 -5.98 6.70 1.58
N GLU A 91 -5.42 7.60 2.39
CA GLU A 91 -5.97 8.94 2.66
C GLU A 91 -5.67 9.89 1.48
N THR A 92 -4.65 10.74 1.60
CA THR A 92 -4.19 11.65 0.53
C THR A 92 -3.50 10.94 -0.64
N GLY A 93 -3.26 9.64 -0.54
CA GLY A 93 -2.51 8.84 -1.52
C GLY A 93 -1.00 9.04 -1.54
N GLY A 94 -0.45 10.00 -0.79
CA GLY A 94 0.99 10.32 -0.80
C GLY A 94 1.87 9.11 -0.45
N THR A 95 1.52 8.40 0.62
CA THR A 95 2.24 7.20 1.06
C THR A 95 2.20 6.07 0.04
N MET A 96 1.02 5.81 -0.56
CA MET A 96 0.86 4.76 -1.57
C MET A 96 1.61 5.10 -2.87
N ARG A 97 1.60 6.35 -3.31
CA ARG A 97 2.38 6.82 -4.48
C ARG A 97 3.88 6.66 -4.25
N ALA A 98 4.38 6.98 -3.05
CA ALA A 98 5.78 6.76 -2.72
C ALA A 98 6.16 5.28 -2.69
N ALA A 99 5.27 4.40 -2.21
CA ALA A 99 5.46 2.97 -2.28
C ALA A 99 5.52 2.42 -3.71
N ILE A 100 4.64 2.92 -4.59
CA ILE A 100 4.66 2.62 -6.03
C ILE A 100 6.02 3.00 -6.63
N GLN A 101 6.50 4.21 -6.35
CA GLN A 101 7.80 4.69 -6.84
C GLN A 101 8.95 3.82 -6.35
N LEU A 102 8.97 3.41 -5.07
CA LEU A 102 9.99 2.50 -4.54
C LEU A 102 10.02 1.14 -5.24
N VAL A 103 8.86 0.62 -5.63
CA VAL A 103 8.75 -0.64 -6.39
C VAL A 103 9.30 -0.46 -7.80
N GLU A 104 8.82 0.56 -8.50
CA GLU A 104 9.16 0.79 -9.91
C GLU A 104 10.63 1.17 -10.09
N GLN A 105 11.22 1.93 -9.15
CA GLN A 105 12.65 2.27 -9.15
C GLN A 105 13.57 1.04 -9.02
N GLN A 106 13.08 -0.04 -8.41
CA GLN A 106 13.82 -1.32 -8.33
C GLN A 106 13.49 -2.27 -9.49
N GLY A 107 12.73 -1.79 -10.49
CA GLY A 107 12.32 -2.59 -11.65
C GLY A 107 11.17 -3.55 -11.36
N GLY A 108 10.52 -3.45 -10.20
CA GLY A 108 9.30 -4.20 -9.90
C GLY A 108 8.10 -3.65 -10.67
N VAL A 109 7.05 -4.46 -10.78
CA VAL A 109 5.79 -4.12 -11.46
C VAL A 109 4.67 -4.11 -10.43
N VAL A 110 4.03 -2.96 -10.21
CA VAL A 110 2.85 -2.89 -9.35
C VAL A 110 1.67 -3.59 -10.05
N ALA A 111 1.31 -4.77 -9.54
CA ALA A 111 0.22 -5.58 -10.07
C ALA A 111 -1.17 -5.03 -9.70
N GLY A 112 -1.23 -4.28 -8.60
CA GLY A 112 -2.42 -3.61 -8.11
C GLY A 112 -2.24 -3.07 -6.69
N VAL A 113 -3.27 -2.40 -6.20
CA VAL A 113 -3.37 -1.85 -4.85
C VAL A 113 -4.60 -2.44 -4.17
N ALA A 114 -4.44 -2.92 -2.94
CA ALA A 114 -5.55 -3.35 -2.09
C ALA A 114 -5.54 -2.57 -0.78
N ALA A 115 -6.70 -2.08 -0.36
CA ALA A 115 -6.84 -1.43 0.94
C ALA A 115 -8.17 -1.74 1.62
N ILE A 116 -8.33 -1.41 2.89
CA ILE A 116 -9.68 -1.40 3.51
C ILE A 116 -10.45 -0.22 2.94
N CYS A 117 -9.83 0.97 2.95
CA CYS A 117 -10.39 2.20 2.40
C CYS A 117 -9.41 2.84 1.42
N ILE A 118 -9.95 3.33 0.30
CA ILE A 118 -9.29 4.31 -0.56
C ILE A 118 -10.23 5.51 -0.61
N GLU A 119 -9.77 6.66 -0.15
CA GLU A 119 -10.55 7.89 -0.20
C GLU A 119 -10.63 8.45 -1.62
N ASP A 120 -11.68 9.22 -1.90
CA ASP A 120 -11.78 10.04 -3.11
C ASP A 120 -10.93 11.32 -3.01
N SER A 121 -9.70 11.19 -2.52
CA SER A 121 -8.71 12.25 -2.61
C SER A 121 -8.15 12.33 -4.04
N GLU A 122 -7.41 13.39 -4.36
CA GLU A 122 -6.67 13.46 -5.63
C GLU A 122 -5.69 12.27 -5.75
N GLY A 123 -5.06 11.91 -4.64
CA GLY A 123 -4.28 10.69 -4.44
C GLY A 123 -4.98 9.42 -4.85
N GLY A 124 -6.08 9.14 -4.15
CA GLY A 124 -6.85 7.92 -4.30
C GLY A 124 -7.45 7.78 -5.69
N ARG A 125 -7.99 8.86 -6.28
CA ARG A 125 -8.48 8.85 -7.66
C ARG A 125 -7.38 8.52 -8.66
N TRP A 126 -6.23 9.18 -8.56
CA TRP A 126 -5.10 8.89 -9.44
C TRP A 126 -4.68 7.42 -9.37
N ILE A 127 -4.61 6.84 -8.17
CA ILE A 127 -4.24 5.43 -7.98
C ILE A 127 -5.28 4.51 -8.67
N GLN A 128 -6.57 4.80 -8.51
CA GLN A 128 -7.65 4.02 -9.12
C GLN A 128 -7.70 4.14 -10.65
N GLU A 129 -7.28 5.27 -11.22
CA GLU A 129 -7.19 5.47 -12.66
C GLU A 129 -6.01 4.73 -13.30
N HIS A 130 -4.88 4.64 -12.59
CA HIS A 130 -3.62 4.12 -13.14
C HIS A 130 -3.38 2.65 -12.78
N TYR A 131 -3.94 2.19 -11.65
CA TYR A 131 -3.73 0.85 -11.15
C TYR A 131 -5.05 0.15 -10.86
N LYS A 132 -4.95 -1.17 -11.04
CA LYS A 132 -5.90 -2.16 -10.57
C LYS A 132 -6.10 -2.03 -9.06
N CYS A 133 -7.30 -1.66 -8.61
CA CYS A 133 -7.59 -1.42 -7.19
C CYS A 133 -8.69 -2.34 -6.62
N ALA A 134 -8.58 -2.68 -5.33
CA ALA A 134 -9.61 -3.34 -4.55
C ALA A 134 -9.73 -2.70 -3.16
N HIS A 135 -10.94 -2.37 -2.72
CA HIS A 135 -11.20 -1.86 -1.38
C HIS A 135 -12.52 -2.37 -0.80
N CYS A 136 -12.69 -2.25 0.51
CA CYS A 136 -13.83 -2.80 1.24
C CYS A 136 -15.00 -1.81 1.41
N VAL A 137 -14.80 -0.52 1.12
CA VAL A 137 -15.82 0.53 1.28
C VAL A 137 -16.86 0.48 0.15
N PRO A 138 -18.15 0.23 0.45
CA PRO A 138 -19.21 0.32 -0.54
C PRO A 138 -19.47 1.77 -0.98
N PRO A 139 -19.93 2.02 -2.23
CA PRO A 139 -20.12 3.38 -2.74
C PRO A 139 -21.03 4.27 -1.89
N HIS A 140 -22.09 3.70 -1.29
CA HIS A 140 -23.02 4.45 -0.45
C HIS A 140 -22.44 4.87 0.91
N LEU A 141 -21.34 4.23 1.36
CA LEU A 141 -20.62 4.61 2.58
C LEU A 141 -19.40 5.49 2.28
N GLN A 142 -18.97 5.59 1.02
CA GLN A 142 -17.78 6.34 0.62
C GLN A 142 -17.75 7.78 1.17
N PRO A 143 -18.86 8.57 1.14
CA PRO A 143 -18.84 9.92 1.70
C PRO A 143 -18.50 9.97 3.20
N ARG A 144 -18.86 8.93 3.98
CA ARG A 144 -18.55 8.84 5.41
C ARG A 144 -17.08 8.53 5.65
N PHE A 145 -16.49 7.65 4.83
CA PHE A 145 -15.07 7.35 4.89
C PHE A 145 -14.24 8.57 4.48
N ASN A 146 -14.63 9.26 3.40
CA ASN A 146 -13.99 10.50 2.97
C ASN A 146 -14.08 11.64 4.01
N SER A 147 -15.11 11.64 4.87
CA SER A 147 -15.28 12.65 5.93
C SER A 147 -14.81 12.18 7.31
N HIS A 148 -14.22 10.98 7.42
CA HIS A 148 -13.79 10.36 8.68
C HIS A 148 -14.92 10.21 9.72
N GLN A 149 -16.18 10.13 9.28
CA GLN A 149 -17.35 9.92 10.12
C GLN A 149 -17.65 8.43 10.28
N LEU A 150 -16.93 7.79 11.21
CA LEU A 150 -17.01 6.35 11.47
C LEU A 150 -17.89 5.99 12.68
N SER A 151 -18.73 6.91 13.17
CA SER A 151 -19.71 6.60 14.21
C SER A 151 -20.85 5.76 13.64
N TRP A 152 -21.28 4.78 14.44
CA TRP A 152 -22.42 3.91 14.17
C TRP A 152 -23.57 4.31 15.09
N ASP A 153 -23.97 5.58 14.99
CA ASP A 153 -25.16 6.09 15.67
C ASP A 153 -26.43 5.52 15.02
#